data_AF-A0AAE8SK25-F1
#
_entry.id   AF-A0AAE8SK25-F1
#
_cell.length_a   1.000
_cell.length_b   1.000
_cell.length_c   1.000
_cell.angle_alpha   90.00
_cell.angle_beta   90.00
_cell.angle_gamma   90.00
#
_symmetry.space_group_name_H-M   'P 1'
#
loop_
_entity.id
_entity.type
_entity.pdbx_description
1 polymer ?
#
loop_
_entity_poly.entity_id
_entity_poly.type
_entity_poly.pdbx_seq_one_letter_code
_entity_poly.pdbx_strand_id
1 'polypeptide(L)'
;MKPWNYDCSFSARSSELDPYGDVAGPGVLAGFLGTGWLAVGLVLLHYICVFDPNKNPYFADSQASGDYDDRNEWKANPIDSLVKSLIGKGLRRMNINTVWANTLEMSILGMCDVQFVTGLGILISGFIDLRKGISAYHFYLITHVAWFSNLTHICGLTVLRKYLHSRPTEKVIRLCSMAALAILLLIAMGPTLFFNWAYIDVEGSASLPGTDAICFYNISRSTNWYYLSNSDASGLANSIAFQSGLMSILLLFLNFASRMIKFQKSLSGRLKALRRLLSGHLVNGIRLLGRRRLETTGLRSLFNRRVMLYNLVALRLVLRLYCDLLVSSLSDMFWLLVSAIWGTIKLFMTKSSANVDENDWTFGQILPAFLLLGPLTIFFNR
;
A
#
# COMPACT_ATOMS: atom_id res chain seq x y z
N MET A 1 31.72 17.35 -13.52
CA MET A 1 30.70 16.35 -13.89
C MET A 1 31.42 15.03 -14.12
N LYS A 2 31.16 13.97 -13.31
CA LYS A 2 31.66 12.62 -13.63
C LYS A 2 31.11 12.25 -15.03
N PRO A 3 31.93 11.76 -15.97
CA PRO A 3 31.42 11.26 -17.24
C PRO A 3 30.46 10.09 -17.00
N TRP A 4 29.54 9.89 -17.95
CA TRP A 4 28.60 8.76 -18.01
C TRP A 4 29.36 7.44 -18.14
N ASN A 5 29.91 6.94 -17.05
CA ASN A 5 30.79 5.77 -17.07
C ASN A 5 30.33 4.76 -16.01
N TYR A 6 29.12 4.22 -16.20
CA TYR A 6 28.70 3.01 -15.52
C TYR A 6 29.11 1.81 -16.38
N ASP A 7 29.66 0.77 -15.75
CA ASP A 7 30.03 -0.46 -16.44
C ASP A 7 29.05 -1.57 -16.06
N CYS A 8 28.27 -2.03 -17.04
CA CYS A 8 27.33 -3.14 -16.87
C CYS A 8 27.92 -4.49 -17.31
N SER A 9 29.22 -4.67 -17.18
CA SER A 9 29.90 -5.97 -17.27
C SER A 9 29.73 -6.76 -15.96
N PHE A 10 29.74 -8.10 -16.05
CA PHE A 10 29.59 -8.95 -14.86
C PHE A 10 30.75 -8.79 -13.86
N SER A 11 31.95 -8.47 -14.38
CA SER A 11 33.18 -8.24 -13.63
C SER A 11 33.24 -6.88 -12.94
N ALA A 12 32.46 -5.89 -13.39
CA ALA A 12 32.44 -4.56 -12.79
C ALA A 12 31.59 -4.45 -11.50
N ARG A 13 30.90 -5.52 -11.11
CA ARG A 13 30.12 -5.53 -9.88
C ARG A 13 31.04 -5.39 -8.67
N SER A 14 30.79 -4.41 -7.82
CA SER A 14 31.57 -4.13 -6.62
C SER A 14 30.72 -4.22 -5.35
N SER A 15 31.36 -4.59 -4.23
CA SER A 15 30.81 -4.43 -2.88
C SER A 15 31.16 -3.07 -2.26
N GLU A 16 32.11 -2.35 -2.85
CA GLU A 16 32.57 -1.04 -2.38
C GLU A 16 31.46 0.00 -2.53
N LEU A 17 31.27 0.81 -1.49
CA LEU A 17 30.21 1.79 -1.39
C LEU A 17 30.80 3.13 -0.96
N ASP A 18 30.54 4.16 -1.76
CA ASP A 18 30.79 5.55 -1.39
C ASP A 18 29.64 6.04 -0.47
N PRO A 19 29.93 6.70 0.66
CA PRO A 19 28.90 7.26 1.53
C PRO A 19 27.99 8.26 0.80
N TYR A 20 26.67 8.11 0.94
CA TYR A 20 25.69 9.04 0.37
C TYR A 20 24.64 9.48 1.41
N GLY A 21 25.10 10.24 2.41
CA GLY A 21 24.31 10.69 3.55
C GLY A 21 23.06 11.53 3.20
N ASP A 22 23.06 12.27 2.09
CA ASP A 22 21.87 13.05 1.67
C ASP A 22 20.68 12.18 1.23
N VAL A 23 20.91 10.88 1.02
CA VAL A 23 19.91 9.90 0.60
C VAL A 23 19.69 8.83 1.68
N ALA A 24 20.77 8.27 2.19
CA ALA A 24 20.75 7.16 3.15
C ALA A 24 20.93 7.59 4.60
N GLY A 25 21.08 8.90 4.85
CA GLY A 25 21.36 9.43 6.16
C GLY A 25 20.15 9.36 7.12
N PRO A 26 20.43 9.37 8.43
CA PRO A 26 19.44 9.16 9.47
C PRO A 26 18.28 10.16 9.44
N GLY A 27 18.53 11.43 9.08
CA GLY A 27 17.47 12.45 9.05
C GLY A 27 16.43 12.23 7.93
N VAL A 28 16.86 11.76 6.75
CA VAL A 28 15.95 11.40 5.65
C VAL A 28 15.12 10.19 6.05
N LEU A 29 15.76 9.14 6.57
CA LEU A 29 15.07 7.93 7.00
C LEU A 29 14.07 8.23 8.11
N ALA A 30 14.48 8.99 9.15
CA ALA A 30 13.61 9.39 10.25
C ALA A 30 12.43 10.25 9.77
N GLY A 31 12.66 11.19 8.84
CA GLY A 31 11.61 12.03 8.28
C GLY A 31 10.53 11.23 7.56
N PHE A 32 10.90 10.40 6.59
CA PHE A 32 9.94 9.62 5.80
C PHE A 32 9.30 8.46 6.59
N LEU A 33 10.11 7.70 7.34
CA LEU A 33 9.61 6.59 8.15
C LEU A 33 8.70 7.11 9.27
N GLY A 34 9.14 8.17 9.95
CA GLY A 34 8.40 8.77 11.06
C GLY A 34 7.08 9.38 10.60
N THR A 35 7.07 10.15 9.51
CA THR A 35 5.81 10.69 8.95
C THR A 35 4.89 9.58 8.43
N GLY A 36 5.43 8.54 7.80
CA GLY A 36 4.65 7.38 7.35
C GLY A 36 3.96 6.66 8.51
N TRP A 37 4.69 6.36 9.59
CA TRP A 37 4.14 5.72 10.79
C TRP A 37 3.20 6.64 11.57
N LEU A 38 3.48 7.94 11.64
CA LEU A 38 2.57 8.93 12.21
C LEU A 38 1.25 8.96 11.44
N ALA A 39 1.29 8.94 10.10
CA ALA A 39 0.10 8.87 9.26
C ALA A 39 -0.71 7.59 9.50
N VAL A 40 -0.03 6.43 9.57
CA VAL A 40 -0.67 5.15 9.92
C VAL A 40 -1.37 5.25 11.29
N GLY A 41 -0.68 5.79 12.30
CA GLY A 41 -1.22 5.98 13.65
C GLY A 41 -2.43 6.91 13.69
N LEU A 42 -2.37 8.05 12.99
CA LEU A 42 -3.47 9.01 12.92
C LEU A 42 -4.69 8.46 12.18
N VAL A 43 -4.49 7.66 11.13
CA VAL A 43 -5.59 6.98 10.44
C VAL A 43 -6.22 5.90 11.33
N LEU A 44 -5.42 5.12 12.07
CA LEU A 44 -5.95 4.14 13.03
C LEU A 44 -6.76 4.82 14.13
N LEU A 45 -6.23 5.93 14.66
CA LEU A 45 -6.93 6.76 15.64
C LEU A 45 -8.26 7.28 15.07
N HIS A 46 -8.25 7.80 13.84
CA HIS A 46 -9.46 8.23 13.14
C HIS A 46 -10.45 7.07 12.94
N TYR A 47 -9.99 5.89 12.55
CA TYR A 47 -10.84 4.71 12.41
C TYR A 47 -11.48 4.31 13.74
N ILE A 48 -10.75 4.36 14.86
CA ILE A 48 -11.27 3.99 16.17
C ILE A 48 -12.26 5.04 16.69
N CYS A 49 -11.93 6.32 16.54
CA CYS A 49 -12.58 7.43 17.26
C CYS A 49 -13.65 8.17 16.47
N VAL A 50 -13.47 8.33 15.16
CA VAL A 50 -14.29 9.24 14.33
C VAL A 50 -15.13 8.47 13.31
N PHE A 51 -14.60 7.38 12.76
CA PHE A 51 -15.27 6.63 11.70
C PHE A 51 -16.61 6.05 12.18
N ASP A 52 -17.68 6.36 11.44
CA ASP A 52 -19.03 5.84 11.64
C ASP A 52 -19.42 4.99 10.41
N PRO A 53 -19.63 3.66 10.57
CA PRO A 53 -19.94 2.78 9.45
C PRO A 53 -21.31 3.04 8.83
N ASN A 54 -22.23 3.69 9.55
CA ASN A 54 -23.60 3.95 9.10
C ASN A 54 -23.73 5.27 8.31
N LYS A 55 -22.72 6.14 8.35
CA LYS A 55 -22.74 7.40 7.59
C LYS A 55 -22.28 7.16 6.16
N ASN A 56 -22.99 7.78 5.21
CA ASN A 56 -22.64 7.71 3.81
C ASN A 56 -21.40 8.59 3.53
N PRO A 57 -20.27 8.03 3.05
CA PRO A 57 -19.04 8.78 2.82
C PRO A 57 -19.09 9.73 1.61
N TYR A 58 -20.16 9.69 0.80
CA TYR A 58 -20.28 10.46 -0.45
C TYR A 58 -21.16 11.71 -0.35
N PHE A 59 -21.84 11.94 0.77
CA PHE A 59 -22.71 13.10 0.96
C PHE A 59 -22.23 13.95 2.13
N ALA A 60 -22.22 15.26 1.96
CA ALA A 60 -22.01 16.22 3.05
C ALA A 60 -23.31 16.36 3.86
N ASP A 61 -23.19 16.65 5.16
CA ASP A 61 -24.34 16.79 6.08
C ASP A 61 -25.33 17.91 5.67
N SER A 62 -24.95 18.75 4.69
CA SER A 62 -25.68 19.94 4.24
C SER A 62 -26.87 19.69 3.29
N GLN A 63 -27.20 18.44 2.94
CA GLN A 63 -28.40 18.10 2.14
C GLN A 63 -29.44 17.31 2.93
N ALA A 64 -29.48 17.47 4.25
CA ALA A 64 -30.54 16.92 5.12
C ALA A 64 -31.83 17.76 5.13
N SER A 65 -32.01 18.68 4.17
CA SER A 65 -33.23 19.46 4.01
C SER A 65 -33.91 19.10 2.69
N GLY A 66 -34.84 18.15 2.79
CA GLY A 66 -35.95 17.96 1.86
C GLY A 66 -35.62 17.19 0.58
N ASP A 67 -35.49 15.87 0.68
CA ASP A 67 -36.17 14.87 -0.18
C ASP A 67 -35.66 13.48 0.24
N TYR A 68 -36.44 12.75 1.04
CA TYR A 68 -36.14 11.37 1.42
C TYR A 68 -36.43 10.45 0.21
N ASP A 69 -35.56 10.44 -0.81
CA ASP A 69 -35.62 9.41 -1.87
C ASP A 69 -35.09 8.07 -1.30
N ASP A 70 -36.06 7.26 -0.88
CA ASP A 70 -36.01 5.93 -0.26
C ASP A 70 -35.34 4.82 -1.13
N ARG A 71 -34.43 5.18 -2.06
CA ARG A 71 -33.88 4.25 -3.06
C ARG A 71 -32.39 3.94 -2.95
N ASN A 72 -31.66 4.53 -1.99
CA ASN A 72 -30.26 4.17 -1.74
C ASN A 72 -29.88 4.29 -0.25
N GLU A 73 -30.60 3.58 0.61
CA GLU A 73 -30.23 3.43 2.03
C GLU A 73 -28.78 2.88 2.12
N TRP A 74 -27.86 3.71 2.61
CA TRP A 74 -26.46 3.33 2.74
C TRP A 74 -26.35 2.18 3.75
N LYS A 75 -26.04 0.99 3.25
CA LYS A 75 -25.83 -0.17 4.11
C LYS A 75 -24.39 -0.24 4.58
N ALA A 76 -24.20 -0.10 5.88
CA ALA A 76 -22.92 -0.33 6.56
C ALA A 76 -22.35 -1.73 6.25
N ASN A 77 -21.03 -1.81 6.19
CA ASN A 77 -20.36 -3.10 6.07
C ASN A 77 -20.53 -3.89 7.38
N PRO A 78 -20.98 -5.16 7.35
CA PRO A 78 -21.19 -5.96 8.55
C PRO A 78 -19.91 -6.18 9.37
N ILE A 79 -18.74 -6.18 8.74
CA ILE A 79 -17.45 -6.38 9.43
C ILE A 79 -17.09 -5.12 10.22
N ASP A 80 -17.22 -3.96 9.58
CA ASP A 80 -16.91 -2.67 10.22
C ASP A 80 -17.90 -2.39 11.37
N SER A 81 -19.18 -2.74 11.21
CA SER A 81 -20.18 -2.60 12.28
C SER A 81 -19.95 -3.56 13.44
N LEU A 82 -19.56 -4.81 13.17
CA LEU A 82 -19.19 -5.77 14.20
C LEU A 82 -18.03 -5.25 15.03
N VAL A 83 -16.93 -4.83 14.39
CA VAL A 83 -15.75 -4.33 15.09
C VAL A 83 -16.07 -3.05 15.87
N LYS A 84 -16.84 -2.12 15.29
CA LYS A 84 -17.28 -0.92 16.02
C LYS A 84 -18.17 -1.23 17.21
N SER A 85 -19.00 -2.27 17.14
CA SER A 85 -19.83 -2.69 18.28
C SER A 85 -18.98 -3.30 19.42
N LEU A 86 -17.88 -3.98 19.08
CA LEU A 86 -16.93 -4.51 20.06
C LEU A 86 -16.12 -3.40 20.71
N ILE A 87 -15.55 -2.50 19.89
CA ILE A 87 -14.73 -1.38 20.35
C ILE A 87 -15.58 -0.37 21.13
N GLY A 88 -16.79 -0.06 20.66
CA GLY A 88 -17.68 0.94 21.26
C GLY A 88 -18.12 0.62 22.69
N LYS A 89 -18.12 -0.65 23.09
CA LYS A 89 -18.33 -1.05 24.49
C LYS A 89 -17.18 -0.60 25.41
N GLY A 90 -15.94 -0.60 24.91
CA GLY A 90 -14.76 -0.14 25.64
C GLY A 90 -14.49 1.37 25.51
N LEU A 91 -14.75 1.94 24.32
CA LEU A 91 -14.43 3.34 24.00
C LEU A 91 -15.54 4.34 24.33
N ARG A 92 -16.69 3.91 24.89
CA ARG A 92 -17.80 4.81 25.28
C ARG A 92 -17.38 5.94 26.25
N ARG A 93 -16.20 5.83 26.86
CA ARG A 93 -15.59 6.84 27.75
C ARG A 93 -14.81 7.94 27.02
N MET A 94 -14.35 7.72 25.79
CA MET A 94 -13.61 8.72 25.01
C MET A 94 -14.59 9.59 24.23
N ASN A 95 -15.04 10.70 24.82
CA ASN A 95 -15.88 11.66 24.14
C ASN A 95 -15.03 12.54 23.21
N ILE A 96 -14.91 12.13 21.95
CA ILE A 96 -14.11 12.84 20.95
C ILE A 96 -15.02 13.81 20.20
N ASN A 97 -14.85 15.10 20.49
CA ASN A 97 -15.60 16.17 19.85
C ASN A 97 -15.25 16.28 18.35
N THR A 98 -16.17 16.80 17.56
CA THR A 98 -16.00 17.10 16.10
C THR A 98 -14.75 17.92 15.78
N VAL A 99 -14.38 18.76 16.74
CA VAL A 99 -13.15 19.55 16.85
C VAL A 99 -11.91 18.64 16.64
N TRP A 100 -11.78 17.51 17.34
CA TRP A 100 -10.67 16.57 17.16
C TRP A 100 -10.67 15.88 15.80
N ALA A 101 -11.84 15.52 15.27
CA ALA A 101 -11.97 14.92 13.95
C ALA A 101 -11.41 15.83 12.84
N ASN A 102 -11.79 17.11 12.84
CA ASN A 102 -11.29 18.07 11.86
C ASN A 102 -9.76 18.28 11.97
N THR A 103 -9.21 18.30 13.19
CA THR A 103 -7.75 18.40 13.38
C THR A 103 -7.03 17.17 12.85
N LEU A 104 -7.54 15.97 13.09
CA LEU A 104 -6.97 14.74 12.52
C LEU A 104 -6.96 14.78 10.99
N GLU A 105 -8.07 15.19 10.36
CA GLU A 105 -8.16 15.33 8.91
C GLU A 105 -7.15 16.35 8.37
N MET A 106 -7.00 17.52 9.02
CA MET A 106 -6.07 18.57 8.60
C MET A 106 -4.60 18.19 8.80
N SER A 107 -4.26 17.50 9.89
CA SER A 107 -2.89 16.99 10.10
C SER A 107 -2.53 15.93 9.06
N ILE A 108 -3.47 15.03 8.74
CA ILE A 108 -3.28 14.04 7.66
C ILE A 108 -3.14 14.73 6.30
N LEU A 109 -3.93 15.77 6.05
CA LEU A 109 -3.79 16.58 4.83
C LEU A 109 -2.38 17.16 4.71
N GLY A 110 -1.90 17.85 5.75
CA GLY A 110 -0.57 18.46 5.77
C GLY A 110 0.56 17.43 5.58
N MET A 111 0.47 16.27 6.22
CA MET A 111 1.45 15.17 6.01
C MET A 111 1.50 14.72 4.56
N CYS A 112 0.34 14.55 3.92
CA CYS A 112 0.31 14.12 2.52
C CYS A 112 0.92 15.18 1.59
N ASP A 113 0.68 16.46 1.81
CA ASP A 113 1.18 17.53 0.93
C ASP A 113 2.71 17.62 1.01
N VAL A 114 3.26 17.55 2.23
CA VAL A 114 4.70 17.45 2.47
C VAL A 114 5.27 16.22 1.80
N GLN A 115 4.68 15.05 2.06
CA GLN A 115 5.17 13.77 1.53
C GLN A 115 5.05 13.67 0.01
N PHE A 116 4.10 14.35 -0.61
CA PHE A 116 4.03 14.44 -2.07
C PHE A 116 5.29 15.09 -2.66
N VAL A 117 5.61 16.29 -2.19
CA VAL A 117 6.73 17.07 -2.74
C VAL A 117 8.06 16.37 -2.43
N THR A 118 8.25 15.91 -1.20
CA THR A 118 9.50 15.25 -0.81
C THR A 118 9.64 13.87 -1.46
N GLY A 119 8.57 13.08 -1.55
CA GLY A 119 8.57 11.76 -2.17
C GLY A 119 8.77 11.80 -3.69
N LEU A 120 8.20 12.80 -4.38
CA LEU A 120 8.46 13.01 -5.80
C LEU A 120 9.87 13.54 -6.03
N GLY A 121 10.34 14.46 -5.19
CA GLY A 121 11.70 14.98 -5.24
C GLY A 121 12.77 13.90 -5.09
N ILE A 122 12.64 13.01 -4.10
CA ILE A 122 13.61 11.93 -3.87
C ILE A 122 13.61 10.91 -5.02
N LEU A 123 12.44 10.59 -5.59
CA LEU A 123 12.37 9.70 -6.77
C LEU A 123 13.01 10.35 -7.99
N ILE A 124 12.73 11.63 -8.27
CA ILE A 124 13.33 12.35 -9.40
C ILE A 124 14.85 12.42 -9.23
N SER A 125 15.34 12.77 -8.03
CA SER A 125 16.77 12.79 -7.73
C SER A 125 17.39 11.40 -7.93
N GLY A 126 16.72 10.36 -7.44
CA GLY A 126 17.14 8.97 -7.64
C GLY A 126 17.25 8.58 -9.12
N PHE A 127 16.31 9.00 -9.97
CA PHE A 127 16.39 8.74 -11.42
C PHE A 127 17.46 9.57 -12.13
N ILE A 128 17.74 10.80 -11.67
CA ILE A 128 18.84 11.62 -12.18
C ILE A 128 20.19 11.01 -11.79
N ASP A 129 20.32 10.50 -10.57
CA ASP A 129 21.56 9.88 -10.09
C ASP A 129 21.73 8.45 -10.61
N LEU A 130 20.64 7.75 -10.90
CA LEU A 130 20.66 6.47 -11.62
C LEU A 130 21.45 6.56 -12.92
N ARG A 131 21.24 7.66 -13.63
CA ARG A 131 21.92 8.02 -14.86
C ARG A 131 23.42 8.26 -14.68
N LYS A 132 23.85 8.66 -13.48
CA LYS A 132 25.26 8.92 -13.13
C LYS A 132 25.98 7.71 -12.52
N GLY A 133 25.31 6.56 -12.38
CA GLY A 133 25.88 5.38 -11.71
C GLY A 133 25.69 5.41 -10.19
N ILE A 134 24.46 5.63 -9.73
CA ILE A 134 24.15 5.39 -8.31
C ILE A 134 24.20 3.89 -8.01
N SER A 135 24.78 3.53 -6.87
CA SER A 135 24.82 2.13 -6.47
C SER A 135 23.43 1.57 -6.18
N ALA A 136 23.28 0.26 -6.40
CA ALA A 136 22.06 -0.48 -6.16
C ALA A 136 21.57 -0.31 -4.72
N TYR A 137 22.49 -0.28 -3.75
CA TYR A 137 22.20 -0.04 -2.35
C TYR A 137 21.44 1.27 -2.11
N HIS A 138 22.00 2.40 -2.56
CA HIS A 138 21.38 3.71 -2.35
C HIS A 138 20.07 3.83 -3.13
N PHE A 139 19.99 3.28 -4.35
CA PHE A 139 18.75 3.27 -5.14
C PHE A 139 17.63 2.47 -4.46
N TYR A 140 17.98 1.35 -3.81
CA TYR A 140 17.03 0.56 -3.04
C TYR A 140 16.48 1.35 -1.85
N LEU A 141 17.35 2.07 -1.13
CA LEU A 141 16.93 2.95 -0.02
C LEU A 141 16.01 4.07 -0.52
N ILE A 142 16.36 4.77 -1.60
CA ILE A 142 15.49 5.79 -2.23
C ILE A 142 14.10 5.22 -2.52
N THR A 143 14.05 4.02 -3.12
CA THR A 143 12.80 3.36 -3.48
C THR A 143 11.93 3.06 -2.24
N HIS A 144 12.54 2.57 -1.15
CA HIS A 144 11.80 2.26 0.09
C HIS A 144 11.46 3.50 0.91
N VAL A 145 12.23 4.58 0.81
CA VAL A 145 11.87 5.87 1.41
C VAL A 145 10.66 6.47 0.69
N ALA A 146 10.66 6.44 -0.65
CA ALA A 146 9.52 6.88 -1.46
C ALA A 146 8.26 6.00 -1.26
N TRP A 147 8.41 4.72 -0.90
CA TRP A 147 7.31 3.86 -0.48
C TRP A 147 6.51 4.46 0.69
N PHE A 148 7.20 5.02 1.69
CA PHE A 148 6.53 5.64 2.85
C PHE A 148 5.78 6.93 2.48
N SER A 149 6.26 7.67 1.48
CA SER A 149 5.49 8.76 0.89
C SER A 149 4.19 8.25 0.25
N ASN A 150 4.27 7.19 -0.57
CA ASN A 150 3.07 6.57 -1.15
C ASN A 150 2.11 6.04 -0.07
N LEU A 151 2.64 5.42 0.99
CA LEU A 151 1.84 4.95 2.12
C LEU A 151 1.07 6.08 2.81
N THR A 152 1.70 7.25 2.96
CA THR A 152 1.07 8.45 3.51
C THR A 152 -0.06 8.96 2.61
N HIS A 153 0.09 8.89 1.28
CA HIS A 153 -1.00 9.21 0.35
C HIS A 153 -2.17 8.24 0.43
N ILE A 154 -1.87 6.95 0.57
CA ILE A 154 -2.89 5.90 0.79
C ILE A 154 -3.64 6.19 2.10
N CYS A 155 -2.94 6.55 3.18
CA CYS A 155 -3.53 7.00 4.44
C CYS A 155 -4.52 8.16 4.21
N GLY A 156 -4.08 9.21 3.49
CA GLY A 156 -4.92 10.37 3.17
C GLY A 156 -6.23 9.98 2.48
N LEU A 157 -6.19 9.09 1.48
CA LEU A 157 -7.40 8.65 0.77
C LEU A 157 -8.38 7.81 1.60
N THR A 158 -7.90 7.20 2.68
CA THR A 158 -8.81 6.46 3.58
C THR A 158 -9.66 7.39 4.43
N VAL A 159 -9.10 8.52 4.87
CA VAL A 159 -9.75 9.47 5.77
C VAL A 159 -10.44 10.61 5.01
N LEU A 160 -9.78 11.22 4.02
CA LEU A 160 -10.24 12.46 3.38
C LEU A 160 -11.32 12.27 2.29
N ARG A 161 -12.05 11.13 2.29
CA ARG A 161 -13.08 10.85 1.27
C ARG A 161 -14.19 11.89 1.27
N LYS A 162 -14.70 12.24 2.45
CA LYS A 162 -15.77 13.23 2.62
C LYS A 162 -15.29 14.62 2.21
N TYR A 163 -14.12 15.03 2.71
CA TYR A 163 -13.48 16.31 2.40
C TYR A 163 -13.29 16.51 0.88
N LEU A 164 -12.65 15.55 0.20
CA LEU A 164 -12.33 15.66 -1.23
C LEU A 164 -13.55 15.54 -2.15
N HIS A 165 -14.65 14.95 -1.70
CA HIS A 165 -15.89 14.91 -2.50
C HIS A 165 -16.53 16.29 -2.62
N SER A 166 -16.31 17.18 -1.64
CA SER A 166 -16.79 18.57 -1.71
C SER A 166 -15.92 19.47 -2.59
N ARG A 167 -14.69 19.06 -2.92
CA ARG A 167 -13.70 19.85 -3.66
C ARG A 167 -13.11 19.06 -4.85
N PRO A 168 -13.78 19.08 -6.02
CA PRO A 168 -13.41 18.21 -7.14
C PRO A 168 -12.05 18.53 -7.77
N THR A 169 -11.61 19.79 -7.72
CA THR A 169 -10.29 20.21 -8.24
C THR A 169 -9.15 19.64 -7.39
N GLU A 170 -9.19 19.86 -6.07
CA GLU A 170 -8.23 19.28 -5.11
C GLU A 170 -8.19 17.75 -5.22
N LYS A 171 -9.36 17.12 -5.39
CA LYS A 171 -9.49 15.69 -5.63
C LYS A 171 -8.71 15.22 -6.86
N VAL A 172 -8.85 15.90 -8.00
CA VAL A 172 -8.16 15.51 -9.25
C VAL A 172 -6.66 15.71 -9.13
N ILE A 173 -6.23 16.87 -8.62
CA ILE A 173 -4.79 17.16 -8.44
C ILE A 173 -4.14 16.08 -7.58
N ARG A 174 -4.76 15.73 -6.45
CA ARG A 174 -4.23 14.71 -5.54
C ARG A 174 -4.24 13.31 -6.13
N LEU A 175 -5.25 12.99 -6.91
CA LEU A 175 -5.34 11.71 -7.60
C LEU A 175 -4.23 11.58 -8.66
N CYS A 176 -4.02 12.63 -9.45
CA CYS A 176 -2.94 12.69 -10.44
C CYS A 176 -1.57 12.65 -9.78
N SER A 177 -1.38 13.38 -8.68
CA SER A 177 -0.11 13.45 -7.95
C SER A 177 0.27 12.09 -7.35
N MET A 178 -0.70 11.41 -6.73
CA MET A 178 -0.51 10.07 -6.20
C MET A 178 -0.30 9.03 -7.30
N ALA A 179 -1.02 9.13 -8.42
CA ALA A 179 -0.82 8.24 -9.56
C ALA A 179 0.59 8.41 -10.16
N ALA A 180 1.07 9.65 -10.30
CA ALA A 180 2.42 9.93 -10.76
C ALA A 180 3.48 9.32 -9.83
N LEU A 181 3.34 9.52 -8.51
CA LEU A 181 4.25 8.95 -7.53
C LEU A 181 4.21 7.41 -7.53
N ALA A 182 3.03 6.81 -7.61
CA ALA A 182 2.88 5.34 -7.67
C ALA A 182 3.49 4.74 -8.94
N ILE A 183 3.36 5.40 -10.10
CA ILE A 183 3.97 4.95 -11.36
C ILE A 183 5.49 5.04 -11.29
N LEU A 184 6.03 6.17 -10.83
CA LEU A 184 7.49 6.34 -10.66
C LEU A 184 8.05 5.32 -9.68
N LEU A 185 7.36 5.08 -8.57
CA LEU A 185 7.74 4.08 -7.58
C LEU A 185 7.69 2.65 -8.15
N LEU A 186 6.69 2.31 -8.96
CA LEU A 186 6.60 1.01 -9.62
C LEU A 186 7.77 0.79 -10.58
N ILE A 187 8.17 1.82 -11.33
CA ILE A 187 9.34 1.78 -12.22
C ILE A 187 10.64 1.64 -11.40
N ALA A 188 10.74 2.33 -10.26
CA ALA A 188 11.90 2.24 -9.36
C ALA A 188 12.03 0.85 -8.72
N MET A 189 10.92 0.13 -8.51
CA MET A 189 10.94 -1.24 -7.97
C MET A 189 11.47 -2.31 -8.93
N GLY A 190 11.47 -2.06 -10.25
CA GLY A 190 11.89 -3.06 -11.24
C GLY A 190 13.26 -3.69 -10.92
N PRO A 191 14.33 -2.88 -10.80
CA PRO A 191 15.65 -3.34 -10.38
C PRO A 191 15.69 -4.12 -9.07
N THR A 192 14.82 -3.76 -8.11
CA THR A 192 14.83 -4.33 -6.76
C THR A 192 14.45 -5.80 -6.70
N LEU A 193 13.87 -6.35 -7.78
CA LEU A 193 13.59 -7.78 -7.93
C LEU A 193 14.85 -8.67 -7.93
N PHE A 194 16.03 -8.07 -8.11
CA PHE A 194 17.32 -8.77 -8.16
C PHE A 194 18.21 -8.50 -6.94
N PHE A 195 17.72 -7.77 -5.93
CA PHE A 195 18.51 -7.33 -4.78
C PHE A 195 18.24 -8.22 -3.56
N ASN A 196 19.23 -9.00 -3.13
CA ASN A 196 19.12 -9.96 -2.01
C ASN A 196 20.19 -9.79 -0.92
N TRP A 197 20.76 -8.59 -0.73
CA TRP A 197 21.92 -8.43 0.17
C TRP A 197 21.68 -8.85 1.63
N ALA A 198 20.43 -8.76 2.10
CA ALA A 198 20.06 -9.20 3.44
C ALA A 198 20.13 -10.73 3.65
N TYR A 199 20.32 -11.52 2.58
CA TYR A 199 20.29 -12.99 2.60
C TYR A 199 21.49 -13.62 1.85
N ILE A 200 22.61 -12.90 1.72
CA ILE A 200 23.78 -13.33 0.93
C ILE A 200 24.32 -14.69 1.39
N ASP A 201 24.18 -15.02 2.68
CA ASP A 201 24.70 -16.28 3.24
C ASP A 201 23.97 -17.54 2.72
N VAL A 202 22.86 -17.38 2.00
CA VAL A 202 21.98 -18.50 1.58
C VAL A 202 21.92 -18.68 0.07
N GLU A 203 21.98 -17.59 -0.72
CA GLU A 203 21.93 -17.63 -2.18
C GLU A 203 22.98 -16.66 -2.75
N GLY A 204 23.70 -17.09 -3.79
CA GLY A 204 24.53 -16.20 -4.59
C GLY A 204 23.71 -14.99 -5.08
N SER A 205 24.30 -13.81 -5.03
CA SER A 205 23.62 -12.56 -5.33
C SER A 205 23.86 -12.12 -6.77
N ALA A 206 22.77 -11.86 -7.50
CA ALA A 206 22.86 -11.27 -8.84
C ALA A 206 23.43 -9.84 -8.78
N SER A 207 23.19 -9.14 -7.67
CA SER A 207 23.64 -7.79 -7.40
C SER A 207 24.57 -7.73 -6.20
N LEU A 208 25.65 -6.97 -6.31
CA LEU A 208 26.43 -6.53 -5.14
C LEU A 208 26.01 -5.09 -4.76
N PRO A 209 26.13 -4.68 -3.49
CA PRO A 209 25.62 -3.38 -3.03
C PRO A 209 26.14 -2.18 -3.82
N GLY A 210 27.40 -2.21 -4.23
CA GLY A 210 28.08 -1.16 -5.00
C GLY A 210 27.80 -1.16 -6.50
N THR A 211 27.16 -2.20 -7.03
CA THR A 211 26.86 -2.30 -8.47
C THR A 211 25.92 -1.20 -8.91
N ASP A 212 26.16 -0.60 -10.07
CA ASP A 212 25.28 0.44 -10.62
C ASP A 212 23.84 -0.07 -10.82
N ALA A 213 22.88 0.61 -10.19
CA ALA A 213 21.47 0.19 -10.19
C ALA A 213 20.86 0.18 -11.61
N ILE A 214 21.38 1.02 -12.51
CA ILE A 214 20.89 1.16 -13.89
C ILE A 214 21.01 -0.14 -14.69
N CYS A 215 22.00 -0.98 -14.37
CA CYS A 215 22.28 -2.21 -15.10
C CYS A 215 21.14 -3.24 -14.98
N PHE A 216 20.34 -3.15 -13.92
CA PHE A 216 19.27 -4.09 -13.60
C PHE A 216 17.93 -3.81 -14.31
N TYR A 217 17.81 -2.68 -15.01
CA TYR A 217 16.66 -2.44 -15.88
C TYR A 217 16.63 -3.36 -17.10
N ASN A 218 17.76 -3.96 -17.47
CA ASN A 218 17.81 -5.01 -18.48
C ASN A 218 17.57 -6.37 -17.81
N ILE A 219 16.35 -6.90 -17.97
CA ILE A 219 15.91 -8.16 -17.37
C ILE A 219 16.76 -9.35 -17.85
N SER A 220 17.10 -9.39 -19.14
CA SER A 220 17.90 -10.48 -19.72
C SER A 220 19.31 -10.52 -19.11
N ARG A 221 19.93 -9.36 -18.93
CA ARG A 221 21.24 -9.24 -18.26
C ARG A 221 21.16 -9.69 -16.81
N SER A 222 20.20 -9.16 -16.06
CA SER A 222 20.05 -9.44 -14.62
C SER A 222 19.79 -10.92 -14.36
N THR A 223 18.96 -11.53 -15.20
CA THR A 223 18.69 -12.98 -15.17
C THR A 223 19.95 -13.79 -15.48
N ASN A 224 20.76 -13.37 -16.46
CA ASN A 224 22.03 -14.03 -16.77
C ASN A 224 23.01 -13.95 -15.58
N TRP A 225 23.13 -12.77 -14.95
CA TRP A 225 23.97 -12.58 -13.77
C TRP A 225 23.53 -13.42 -12.57
N TYR A 226 22.23 -13.61 -12.39
CA TYR A 226 21.69 -14.53 -11.38
C TYR A 226 22.19 -15.96 -11.61
N TYR A 227 22.07 -16.49 -12.84
CA TYR A 227 22.52 -17.85 -13.16
C TYR A 227 24.04 -18.02 -13.12
N LEU A 228 24.81 -16.96 -13.38
CA LEU A 228 26.27 -17.00 -13.22
C LEU A 228 26.69 -16.98 -11.74
N SER A 229 25.89 -16.35 -10.88
CA SER A 229 26.21 -16.19 -9.45
C SER A 229 25.69 -17.36 -8.60
N ASN A 230 24.70 -18.11 -9.10
CA ASN A 230 24.14 -19.28 -8.42
C ASN A 230 24.52 -20.57 -9.16
N SER A 231 25.20 -21.48 -8.46
CA SER A 231 25.51 -22.82 -8.96
C SER A 231 24.29 -23.73 -9.02
N ASP A 232 23.22 -23.40 -8.27
CA ASP A 232 21.99 -24.18 -8.23
C ASP A 232 21.08 -23.84 -9.41
N ALA A 233 20.57 -24.88 -10.09
CA ALA A 233 19.65 -24.77 -11.23
C ALA A 233 18.22 -24.31 -10.83
N SER A 234 18.05 -23.68 -9.66
CA SER A 234 16.76 -23.17 -9.22
C SER A 234 16.34 -21.98 -10.10
N GLY A 235 15.08 -21.96 -10.53
CA GLY A 235 14.56 -20.87 -11.36
C GLY A 235 14.54 -19.55 -10.60
N LEU A 236 14.74 -18.42 -11.30
CA LEU A 236 14.72 -17.05 -10.73
C LEU A 236 13.45 -16.78 -9.89
N ALA A 237 12.31 -17.36 -10.26
CA ALA A 237 11.05 -17.21 -9.53
C ALA A 237 11.08 -17.77 -8.10
N ASN A 238 12.00 -18.68 -7.80
CA ASN A 238 12.19 -19.25 -6.47
C ASN A 238 13.14 -18.41 -5.61
N SER A 239 13.89 -17.46 -6.19
CA SER A 239 14.80 -16.61 -5.42
C SER A 239 14.03 -15.70 -4.46
N ILE A 240 14.57 -15.55 -3.25
CA ILE A 240 14.02 -14.72 -2.19
C ILE A 240 13.93 -13.24 -2.61
N ALA A 241 14.90 -12.75 -3.40
CA ALA A 241 14.87 -11.39 -3.97
C ALA A 241 13.64 -11.20 -4.85
N PHE A 242 13.43 -12.11 -5.80
CA PHE A 242 12.32 -12.02 -6.75
C PHE A 242 10.97 -12.09 -6.03
N GLN A 243 10.79 -13.06 -5.13
CA GLN A 243 9.54 -13.20 -4.37
C GLN A 243 9.27 -11.98 -3.51
N SER A 244 10.28 -11.47 -2.80
CA SER A 244 10.08 -10.32 -1.91
C SER A 244 9.87 -9.02 -2.68
N GLY A 245 10.57 -8.78 -3.79
CA GLY A 245 10.31 -7.65 -4.67
C GLY A 245 8.93 -7.73 -5.33
N LEU A 246 8.49 -8.93 -5.74
CA LEU A 246 7.15 -9.16 -6.27
C LEU A 246 6.08 -8.88 -5.21
N MET A 247 6.30 -9.30 -3.96
CA MET A 247 5.39 -8.97 -2.85
C MET A 247 5.31 -7.45 -2.63
N SER A 248 6.42 -6.71 -2.70
CA SER A 248 6.39 -5.24 -2.67
C SER A 248 5.55 -4.66 -3.80
N ILE A 249 5.74 -5.11 -5.04
CA ILE A 249 4.97 -4.64 -6.20
C ILE A 249 3.47 -4.93 -6.03
N LEU A 250 3.12 -6.14 -5.58
CA LEU A 250 1.74 -6.53 -5.34
C LEU A 250 1.11 -5.71 -4.22
N LEU A 251 1.82 -5.51 -3.11
CA LEU A 251 1.35 -4.68 -2.00
C LEU A 251 1.14 -3.23 -2.46
N LEU A 252 2.06 -2.65 -3.23
CA LEU A 252 1.91 -1.31 -3.79
C LEU A 252 0.65 -1.21 -4.66
N PHE A 253 0.55 -2.10 -5.66
CA PHE A 253 -0.53 -2.08 -6.63
C PHE A 253 -1.89 -2.35 -6.01
N LEU A 254 -2.02 -3.39 -5.18
CA LEU A 254 -3.28 -3.78 -4.56
C LEU A 254 -3.76 -2.74 -3.55
N ASN A 255 -2.85 -2.16 -2.76
CA ASN A 255 -3.23 -1.09 -1.83
C ASN A 255 -3.68 0.16 -2.60
N PHE A 256 -2.98 0.55 -3.66
CA PHE A 256 -3.39 1.67 -4.50
C PHE A 256 -4.75 1.40 -5.16
N ALA A 257 -4.89 0.29 -5.89
CA ALA A 257 -6.09 -0.06 -6.64
C ALA A 257 -7.33 -0.19 -5.74
N SER A 258 -7.22 -0.84 -4.58
CA SER A 258 -8.32 -0.96 -3.62
C SER A 258 -8.86 0.41 -3.19
N ARG A 259 -7.96 1.35 -2.87
CA ARG A 259 -8.32 2.67 -2.36
C ARG A 259 -8.89 3.55 -3.48
N MET A 260 -8.34 3.43 -4.69
CA MET A 260 -8.87 4.04 -5.91
C MET A 260 -10.31 3.60 -6.21
N ILE A 261 -10.57 2.29 -6.18
CA ILE A 261 -11.90 1.73 -6.46
C ILE A 261 -12.92 2.22 -5.42
N LYS A 262 -12.53 2.26 -4.14
CA LYS A 262 -13.39 2.75 -3.04
C LYS A 262 -13.61 4.26 -3.08
N PHE A 263 -12.65 5.02 -3.58
CA PHE A 263 -12.74 6.47 -3.67
C PHE A 263 -13.67 6.93 -4.79
N GLN A 264 -13.76 6.18 -5.89
CA GLN A 264 -14.62 6.53 -7.03
C GLN A 264 -16.01 5.90 -6.90
N LYS A 265 -17.05 6.73 -6.75
CA LYS A 265 -18.45 6.29 -6.65
C LYS A 265 -18.87 5.36 -7.80
N SER A 266 -18.45 5.66 -9.03
CA SER A 266 -18.73 4.85 -10.22
C SER A 266 -18.13 3.43 -10.13
N LEU A 267 -16.85 3.32 -9.78
CA LEU A 267 -16.16 2.03 -9.66
C LEU A 267 -16.73 1.20 -8.50
N SER A 268 -16.98 1.84 -7.35
CA SER A 268 -17.62 1.17 -6.23
C SER A 268 -19.03 0.67 -6.59
N GLY A 269 -19.81 1.45 -7.37
CA GLY A 269 -21.13 1.07 -7.85
C GLY A 269 -21.10 -0.13 -8.80
N ARG A 270 -20.15 -0.16 -9.74
CA ARG A 270 -19.91 -1.31 -10.64
C ARG A 270 -19.52 -2.57 -9.87
N LEU A 271 -18.62 -2.46 -8.88
CA LEU A 271 -18.24 -3.58 -8.03
C LEU A 271 -19.44 -4.12 -7.24
N LYS A 272 -20.29 -3.22 -6.70
CA LYS A 272 -21.54 -3.60 -6.04
C LYS A 272 -22.51 -4.28 -7.00
N ALA A 273 -22.61 -3.83 -8.25
CA ALA A 273 -23.44 -4.44 -9.29
C ALA A 273 -22.94 -5.85 -9.67
N LEU A 274 -21.64 -5.99 -9.94
CA LEU A 274 -21.01 -7.28 -10.23
C LEU A 274 -21.24 -8.29 -9.10
N ARG A 275 -21.07 -7.85 -7.83
CA ARG A 275 -21.37 -8.66 -6.65
C ARG A 275 -22.83 -9.11 -6.58
N ARG A 276 -23.79 -8.23 -6.93
CA ARG A 276 -25.22 -8.57 -6.98
C ARG A 276 -25.50 -9.61 -8.06
N LEU A 277 -24.90 -9.47 -9.24
CA LEU A 277 -25.01 -10.44 -10.33
C LEU A 277 -24.47 -11.82 -9.91
N LEU A 278 -23.23 -11.87 -9.39
CA LEU A 278 -22.62 -13.13 -8.96
C LEU A 278 -23.42 -13.82 -7.84
N SER A 279 -23.88 -13.04 -6.85
CA SER A 279 -24.76 -13.58 -5.80
C SER A 279 -26.10 -14.06 -6.37
N GLY A 280 -26.65 -13.38 -7.38
CA GLY A 280 -27.89 -13.78 -8.05
C GLY A 280 -27.76 -15.13 -8.75
N HIS A 281 -26.66 -15.33 -9.50
CA HIS A 281 -26.37 -16.62 -10.14
C HIS A 281 -26.25 -17.76 -9.13
N LEU A 282 -25.54 -17.54 -8.02
CA LEU A 282 -25.40 -18.55 -6.96
C LEU A 282 -26.74 -18.87 -6.27
N VAL A 283 -27.55 -17.85 -5.98
CA VAL A 283 -28.90 -18.03 -5.40
C VAL A 283 -29.80 -18.83 -6.35
N ASN A 284 -29.78 -18.49 -7.63
CA ASN A 284 -30.58 -19.17 -8.63
C ASN A 284 -30.15 -20.63 -8.80
N GLY A 285 -28.84 -20.91 -8.79
CA GLY A 285 -28.31 -22.28 -8.79
C GLY A 285 -28.80 -23.09 -7.58
N ILE A 286 -28.74 -22.52 -6.38
CA ILE A 286 -29.24 -23.15 -5.15
C ILE A 286 -30.76 -23.40 -5.24
N ARG A 287 -31.54 -22.42 -5.72
CA ARG A 287 -33.00 -22.56 -5.88
C ARG A 287 -33.38 -23.63 -6.92
N LEU A 288 -32.67 -23.68 -8.05
CA LEU A 288 -32.89 -24.69 -9.09
C LEU A 288 -32.60 -26.10 -8.56
N LEU A 289 -31.47 -26.28 -7.86
CA LEU A 289 -31.12 -27.56 -7.23
C LEU A 289 -32.04 -27.91 -6.05
N GLY A 290 -32.60 -26.91 -5.35
CA GLY A 290 -33.57 -27.09 -4.28
C GLY A 290 -34.95 -27.52 -4.79
N ARG A 291 -35.41 -26.94 -5.91
CA ARG A 291 -36.76 -27.17 -6.48
C ARG A 291 -36.89 -28.42 -7.35
N ARG A 292 -35.79 -29.01 -7.84
CA ARG A 292 -35.87 -30.27 -8.61
C ARG A 292 -36.62 -31.34 -7.79
N ARG A 293 -37.80 -31.73 -8.32
CA ARG A 293 -38.72 -32.69 -7.71
C ARG A 293 -38.05 -34.05 -7.62
N LEU A 294 -38.33 -34.77 -6.54
CA LEU A 294 -37.66 -35.99 -6.13
C LEU A 294 -38.17 -37.21 -6.94
N GLU A 295 -38.08 -37.17 -8.27
CA GLU A 295 -38.77 -38.18 -9.10
C GLU A 295 -37.96 -39.46 -9.38
N THR A 296 -36.67 -39.55 -9.05
CA THR A 296 -35.87 -40.77 -9.35
C THR A 296 -34.79 -41.10 -8.31
N THR A 297 -35.12 -42.06 -7.43
CA THR A 297 -34.35 -43.28 -7.07
C THR A 297 -32.80 -43.23 -7.02
N GLY A 298 -32.25 -43.32 -5.79
CA GLY A 298 -30.85 -43.71 -5.52
C GLY A 298 -30.17 -42.96 -4.36
N LEU A 299 -29.67 -43.68 -3.33
CA LEU A 299 -28.94 -43.08 -2.19
C LEU A 299 -27.74 -42.23 -2.64
N ARG A 300 -27.04 -42.65 -3.71
CA ARG A 300 -25.87 -41.94 -4.28
C ARG A 300 -26.25 -40.60 -4.92
N SER A 301 -27.42 -40.49 -5.56
CA SER A 301 -27.87 -39.22 -6.17
C SER A 301 -28.29 -38.20 -5.10
N LEU A 302 -28.92 -38.67 -4.01
CA LEU A 302 -29.24 -37.84 -2.84
C LEU A 302 -27.97 -37.33 -2.13
N PHE A 303 -26.97 -38.19 -1.96
CA PHE A 303 -25.68 -37.80 -1.38
C PHE A 303 -24.98 -36.74 -2.23
N ASN A 304 -24.82 -36.98 -3.53
CA ASN A 304 -24.20 -36.02 -4.45
C ASN A 304 -24.93 -34.66 -4.48
N ARG A 305 -26.27 -34.67 -4.45
CA ARG A 305 -27.07 -33.45 -4.38
C ARG A 305 -26.83 -32.67 -3.08
N ARG A 306 -26.80 -33.35 -1.93
CA ARG A 306 -26.51 -32.71 -0.64
C ARG A 306 -25.11 -32.10 -0.64
N VAL A 307 -24.10 -32.84 -1.09
CA VAL A 307 -22.71 -32.36 -1.21
C VAL A 307 -22.65 -31.12 -2.12
N MET A 308 -23.31 -31.15 -3.28
CA MET A 308 -23.35 -30.01 -4.21
C MET A 308 -24.04 -28.79 -3.60
N LEU A 309 -25.16 -28.97 -2.88
CA LEU A 309 -25.85 -27.88 -2.20
C LEU A 309 -24.99 -27.26 -1.10
N TYR A 310 -24.36 -28.08 -0.24
CA TYR A 310 -23.46 -27.59 0.80
C TYR A 310 -22.28 -26.83 0.21
N ASN A 311 -21.66 -27.35 -0.86
CA ASN A 311 -20.56 -26.66 -1.55
C ASN A 311 -20.99 -25.32 -2.16
N LEU A 312 -22.17 -25.23 -2.77
CA LEU A 312 -22.67 -23.96 -3.32
C LEU A 312 -23.03 -22.94 -2.25
N VAL A 313 -23.60 -23.38 -1.13
CA VAL A 313 -23.88 -22.51 0.03
C VAL A 313 -22.56 -22.03 0.64
N ALA A 314 -21.60 -22.93 0.87
CA ALA A 314 -20.28 -22.60 1.38
C ALA A 314 -19.55 -21.60 0.45
N LEU A 315 -19.52 -21.87 -0.86
CA LEU A 315 -18.93 -20.98 -1.85
C LEU A 315 -19.56 -19.57 -1.80
N ARG A 316 -20.88 -19.49 -1.69
CA ARG A 316 -21.59 -18.21 -1.56
C ARG A 316 -21.19 -17.47 -0.28
N LEU A 317 -21.14 -18.16 0.85
CA LEU A 317 -20.77 -17.57 2.14
C LEU A 317 -19.33 -17.05 2.10
N VAL A 318 -18.40 -17.86 1.58
CA VAL A 318 -16.98 -17.52 1.42
C VAL A 318 -16.82 -16.30 0.50
N LEU A 319 -17.45 -16.32 -0.68
CA LEU A 319 -17.39 -15.20 -1.61
C LEU A 319 -17.96 -13.92 -1.00
N ARG A 320 -19.09 -14.03 -0.29
CA ARG A 320 -19.70 -12.88 0.40
C ARG A 320 -18.77 -12.32 1.47
N LEU A 321 -18.16 -13.19 2.28
CA LEU A 321 -17.20 -12.79 3.31
C LEU A 321 -16.00 -12.08 2.69
N TYR A 322 -15.40 -12.63 1.63
CA TYR A 322 -14.29 -11.98 0.93
C TYR A 322 -14.67 -10.65 0.32
N CYS A 323 -15.85 -10.53 -0.31
CA CYS A 323 -16.34 -9.24 -0.81
C CYS A 323 -16.54 -8.22 0.32
N ASP A 324 -17.11 -8.64 1.44
CA ASP A 324 -17.33 -7.76 2.58
C ASP A 324 -15.97 -7.37 3.22
N LEU A 325 -14.98 -8.27 3.27
CA LEU A 325 -13.59 -7.94 3.65
C LEU A 325 -12.94 -6.96 2.67
N LEU A 326 -13.06 -7.19 1.36
CA LEU A 326 -12.46 -6.31 0.34
C LEU A 326 -13.04 -4.90 0.40
N VAL A 327 -14.33 -4.75 0.72
CA VAL A 327 -15.00 -3.44 0.81
C VAL A 327 -14.80 -2.79 2.19
N SER A 328 -14.44 -3.57 3.22
CA SER A 328 -14.29 -3.09 4.61
C SER A 328 -13.18 -2.05 4.75
N SER A 329 -13.42 -1.07 5.62
CA SER A 329 -12.41 -0.07 5.97
C SER A 329 -11.37 -0.66 6.94
N LEU A 330 -11.75 -1.59 7.81
CA LEU A 330 -10.81 -2.35 8.64
C LEU A 330 -9.76 -3.10 7.82
N SER A 331 -10.19 -3.78 6.75
CA SER A 331 -9.29 -4.49 5.85
C SER A 331 -8.30 -3.54 5.19
N ASP A 332 -8.75 -2.32 4.84
CA ASP A 332 -7.83 -1.29 4.32
C ASP A 332 -6.79 -0.89 5.37
N MET A 333 -7.14 -0.82 6.65
CA MET A 333 -6.20 -0.52 7.74
C MET A 333 -5.21 -1.66 7.95
N PHE A 334 -5.69 -2.90 7.93
CA PHE A 334 -4.86 -4.08 8.10
C PHE A 334 -3.80 -4.19 7.00
N TRP A 335 -4.20 -4.08 5.73
CA TRP A 335 -3.25 -4.15 4.62
C TRP A 335 -2.30 -2.96 4.56
N LEU A 336 -2.72 -1.81 5.08
CA LEU A 336 -1.88 -0.62 5.22
C LEU A 336 -0.81 -0.84 6.31
N LEU A 337 -1.17 -1.45 7.44
CA LEU A 337 -0.22 -1.86 8.47
C LEU A 337 0.77 -2.90 7.97
N VAL A 338 0.29 -3.94 7.27
CA VAL A 338 1.16 -4.96 6.65
C VAL A 338 2.14 -4.29 5.69
N SER A 339 1.68 -3.34 4.86
CA SER A 339 2.52 -2.58 3.94
C SER A 339 3.57 -1.72 4.66
N ALA A 340 3.21 -1.09 5.78
CA ALA A 340 4.12 -0.29 6.61
C ALA A 340 5.21 -1.14 7.26
N ILE A 341 4.83 -2.26 7.86
CA ILE A 341 5.73 -3.23 8.49
C ILE A 341 6.67 -3.81 7.45
N TRP A 342 6.13 -4.22 6.28
CA TRP A 342 6.92 -4.76 5.18
C TRP A 342 8.00 -3.80 4.71
N GLY A 343 7.64 -2.55 4.41
CA GLY A 343 8.60 -1.52 4.00
C GLY A 343 9.65 -1.23 5.09
N THR A 344 9.24 -1.27 6.36
CA THR A 344 10.14 -1.03 7.51
C THR A 344 11.17 -2.14 7.63
N ILE A 345 10.74 -3.40 7.60
CA ILE A 345 11.64 -4.56 7.65
C ILE A 345 12.66 -4.49 6.51
N LYS A 346 12.22 -4.19 5.27
CA LYS A 346 13.13 -4.09 4.12
C LYS A 346 14.16 -2.98 4.29
N LEU A 347 13.75 -1.80 4.73
CA LEU A 347 14.63 -0.66 4.93
C LEU A 347 15.70 -0.96 5.99
N PHE A 348 15.31 -1.51 7.14
CA PHE A 348 16.25 -1.86 8.21
C PHE A 348 17.18 -3.00 7.82
N MET A 349 16.66 -4.07 7.21
CA MET A 349 17.47 -5.21 6.76
C MET A 349 18.53 -4.78 5.74
N THR A 350 18.18 -3.89 4.81
CA THR A 350 19.16 -3.34 3.86
C THR A 350 20.14 -2.41 4.56
N LYS A 351 19.69 -1.53 5.46
CA LYS A 351 20.64 -0.66 6.18
C LYS A 351 21.66 -1.47 6.98
N SER A 352 21.24 -2.57 7.61
CA SER A 352 22.14 -3.47 8.33
C SER A 352 23.04 -4.33 7.43
N SER A 353 22.72 -4.51 6.15
CA SER A 353 23.49 -5.38 5.25
C SER A 353 24.76 -4.73 4.69
N ALA A 354 24.96 -3.43 4.90
CA ALA A 354 26.15 -2.72 4.43
C ALA A 354 26.75 -1.88 5.56
N ASN A 355 28.07 -1.98 5.75
CA ASN A 355 28.81 -1.20 6.73
C ASN A 355 29.42 0.04 6.05
N VAL A 356 28.64 1.12 5.95
CA VAL A 356 29.04 2.40 5.34
C VAL A 356 28.85 3.51 6.38
N ASP A 357 29.85 4.39 6.50
CA ASP A 357 29.80 5.51 7.43
C ASP A 357 28.92 6.66 6.91
N GLU A 358 27.62 6.54 7.16
CA GLU A 358 26.58 7.48 6.69
C GLU A 358 25.79 8.10 7.85
N ASN A 359 26.32 8.01 9.07
CA ASN A 359 25.63 8.47 10.28
C ASN A 359 25.75 9.98 10.50
N ASP A 360 26.60 10.65 9.73
CA ASP A 360 26.80 12.09 9.81
C ASP A 360 25.56 12.86 9.32
N TRP A 361 25.15 13.85 10.11
CA TRP A 361 24.06 14.75 9.76
C TRP A 361 24.52 15.78 8.73
N THR A 362 23.97 15.70 7.52
CA THR A 362 24.19 16.70 6.47
C THR A 362 23.00 17.67 6.39
N PHE A 363 23.23 18.86 5.82
CA PHE A 363 22.19 19.88 5.66
C PHE A 363 20.97 19.36 4.89
N GLY A 364 21.16 18.51 3.88
CA GLY A 364 20.08 17.90 3.10
C GLY A 364 19.12 17.03 3.92
N GLN A 365 19.61 16.43 5.02
CA GLN A 365 18.82 15.55 5.89
C GLN A 365 17.95 16.33 6.89
N ILE A 366 18.28 17.58 7.17
CA ILE A 366 17.60 18.41 8.15
C ILE A 366 16.17 18.71 7.69
N LEU A 367 15.98 19.02 6.40
CA LEU A 367 14.69 19.40 5.85
C LEU A 367 13.62 18.30 6.04
N PRO A 368 13.83 17.02 5.64
CA PRO A 368 12.88 15.93 5.92
C PRO A 368 12.58 15.73 7.41
N ALA A 369 13.59 15.87 8.28
CA ALA A 369 13.41 15.72 9.73
C ALA A 369 12.56 16.85 10.33
N PHE A 370 12.79 18.10 9.92
CA PHE A 370 11.98 19.25 10.36
C PHE A 370 10.54 19.18 9.84
N LEU A 371 10.34 18.68 8.63
CA LEU A 371 9.02 18.53 8.03
C LEU A 371 8.12 17.54 8.80
N LEU A 372 8.68 16.68 9.64
CA LEU A 372 7.94 15.82 10.56
C LEU A 372 7.22 16.62 11.68
N LEU A 373 7.71 17.81 12.02
CA LEU A 373 7.12 18.66 13.06
C LEU A 373 5.86 19.39 12.58
N GLY A 374 5.74 19.70 11.28
CA GLY A 374 4.61 20.47 10.74
C GLY A 374 3.22 19.90 11.09
N PRO A 375 2.96 18.61 10.91
CA PRO A 375 1.68 17.99 11.31
C PRO A 375 1.41 18.02 12.82
N LEU A 376 2.47 18.04 13.64
CA LEU A 376 2.38 18.07 15.10
C LEU A 376 2.06 19.47 15.61
N THR A 377 2.57 20.53 14.97
CA THR A 377 2.25 21.91 15.38
C THR A 377 0.76 22.24 15.19
N ILE A 378 0.09 21.61 14.22
CA ILE A 378 -1.37 21.71 14.02
C ILE A 378 -2.15 21.18 15.24
N PHE A 379 -1.60 20.19 15.97
CA PHE A 379 -2.20 19.70 17.21
C PHE A 379 -1.95 20.62 18.40
N PHE A 380 -0.76 21.23 18.48
CA PHE A 380 -0.38 22.09 19.61
C PHE A 380 -0.96 23.51 19.54
N ASN A 381 -1.28 24.02 18.35
CA ASN A 381 -1.78 25.38 18.18
C ASN A 381 -3.30 25.50 18.43
N ARG A 382 -3.81 24.75 19.43
CA ARG A 382 -5.23 24.63 19.71
C ARG A 382 -5.58 24.86 21.17
#